data_AF-A0A5C7X9Z2-F1
#
_entry.id   AF-A0A5C7X9Z2-F1
#
_cell.length_a   1.000
_cell.length_b   1.000
_cell.length_c   1.000
_cell.angle_alpha   90.00
_cell.angle_beta   90.00
_cell.angle_gamma   90.00
#
_symmetry.space_group_name_H-M   'P 1'
#
loop_
_entity.id
_entity.type
_entity.pdbx_description
1 polymer ?
#
loop_
_entity_poly.entity_id
_entity_poly.type
_entity_poly.pdbx_seq_one_letter_code
_entity_poly.pdbx_strand_id
1 'polypeptide(L)' 'MFPRDTRIEGFDPELAAAIAAENRRQEDHVELIASENYASPRVMEAQGSQLTNKYAEGY' A
#
# COMPACT_ATOMS: atom_id res chain seq x y z
N MET A 1 -1.68 -7.47 20.42
CA MET A 1 -1.78 -6.35 19.47
C MET A 1 -0.37 -6.06 18.98
N PHE A 2 -0.12 -6.03 17.67
CA PHE A 2 1.22 -5.79 17.16
C PHE A 2 1.67 -4.35 17.45
N PRO A 3 2.98 -4.12 17.68
CA PRO A 3 3.54 -2.77 17.80
C PRO A 3 3.20 -1.91 16.58
N ARG A 4 2.88 -0.62 16.79
CA ARG A 4 2.48 0.31 15.70
C ARG A 4 3.64 0.64 14.74
N ASP A 5 4.85 0.36 15.15
CA ASP A 5 6.10 0.51 14.42
C ASP A 5 6.53 -0.78 13.70
N THR A 6 5.68 -1.82 13.69
CA THR A 6 5.91 -3.01 12.85
C THR A 6 5.88 -2.58 11.38
N ARG A 7 7.02 -2.71 10.71
CA ARG A 7 7.20 -2.37 9.28
C ARG A 7 7.44 -3.65 8.49
N ILE A 8 7.17 -3.59 7.19
CA ILE A 8 7.59 -4.66 6.27
C ILE A 8 9.12 -4.71 6.15
N GLU A 9 9.76 -3.54 6.19
CA GLU A 9 11.21 -3.38 6.34
C GLU A 9 11.68 -4.04 7.63
N GLY A 10 12.49 -5.11 7.50
CA GLY A 10 12.99 -5.91 8.62
C GLY A 10 12.25 -7.21 8.88
N PHE A 11 11.00 -7.34 8.41
CA PHE A 11 10.28 -8.63 8.38
C PHE A 11 10.49 -9.33 7.04
N ASP A 12 10.29 -8.60 5.94
CA ASP A 12 10.47 -9.06 4.57
C ASP A 12 11.24 -8.00 3.75
N PRO A 13 12.58 -8.07 3.73
CA PRO A 13 13.42 -7.09 3.06
C PRO A 13 13.30 -7.15 1.53
N GLU A 14 12.97 -8.31 0.96
CA GLU A 14 12.78 -8.47 -0.49
C GLU A 14 11.51 -7.76 -0.94
N LEU A 15 10.40 -7.96 -0.22
CA LEU A 15 9.15 -7.26 -0.51
C LEU A 15 9.28 -5.75 -0.30
N ALA A 16 9.96 -5.32 0.77
CA ALA A 16 10.21 -3.90 1.00
C ALA A 16 10.99 -3.26 -0.18
N ALA A 17 12.02 -3.93 -0.68
CA ALA A 17 12.79 -3.47 -1.82
C ALA A 17 11.96 -3.42 -3.11
N ALA A 18 11.08 -4.40 -3.34
CA ALA A 18 10.18 -4.42 -4.48
C ALA A 18 9.18 -3.24 -4.46
N ILE A 19 8.58 -2.94 -3.31
CA ILE A 19 7.68 -1.78 -3.13
C ILE A 19 8.43 -0.47 -3.41
N ALA A 20 9.63 -0.32 -2.86
CA ALA A 20 10.44 0.89 -3.09
C ALA A 20 10.83 1.07 -4.56
N ALA A 21 11.14 -0.03 -5.27
CA ALA A 21 11.44 0.01 -6.69
C ALA A 21 10.22 0.40 -7.53
N GLU A 22 9.02 -0.08 -7.19
CA GLU A 22 7.78 0.29 -7.90
C GLU A 22 7.40 1.76 -7.67
N ASN A 23 7.54 2.26 -6.44
CA ASN A 23 7.33 3.68 -6.15
C ASN A 23 8.21 4.57 -7.05
N ARG A 24 9.50 4.21 -7.16
CA ARG A 24 10.42 4.92 -8.07
C ARG A 24 9.99 4.81 -9.53
N ARG A 25 9.60 3.61 -9.98
CA ARG A 25 9.17 3.38 -11.36
C ARG A 25 7.99 4.27 -11.75
N GLN A 26 7.02 4.42 -10.84
CA GLN A 26 5.86 5.30 -11.03
C GLN A 26 6.22 6.79 -11.07
N GLU A 27 7.19 7.22 -10.24
CA GLU A 27 7.63 8.62 -10.20
C GLU A 27 8.51 9.01 -11.39
N ASP A 28 9.34 8.08 -11.88
CA ASP A 28 10.32 8.34 -12.93
C ASP A 28 9.70 8.33 -14.34
N HIS A 29 8.50 7.77 -14.52
CA HIS A 29 7.87 7.56 -15.82
C HIS A 29 6.57 8.35 -16.02
N VAL A 30 6.29 8.68 -17.28
CA VAL A 30 4.97 9.22 -17.66
C VAL A 30 4.02 8.05 -17.91
N GLU A 31 3.06 7.88 -17.02
CA GLU A 31 2.05 6.82 -17.13
C GLU A 31 0.92 7.24 -18.09
N LEU A 32 0.76 6.50 -19.19
CA LEU A 32 -0.21 6.81 -20.26
C LEU A 32 -1.35 5.78 -20.37
N ILE A 33 -1.41 4.84 -19.44
CA ILE A 33 -2.50 3.86 -19.39
C ILE A 33 -3.74 4.57 -18.86
N ALA A 34 -4.72 4.80 -19.74
CA ALA A 34 -5.90 5.63 -19.45
C ALA A 34 -6.75 5.16 -18.26
N SER A 35 -6.65 3.89 -17.87
CA SER A 35 -7.37 3.32 -16.73
C SER A 35 -6.59 3.34 -15.42
N GLU A 36 -5.30 3.66 -15.45
CA GLU A 36 -4.46 3.76 -14.24
C GLU A 36 -4.53 5.16 -13.63
N ASN A 37 -4.30 5.25 -12.32
CA ASN A 37 -4.36 6.50 -11.58
C ASN A 37 -3.59 6.40 -10.26
N TYR A 38 -3.24 7.56 -9.69
CA TYR A 38 -2.60 7.67 -8.39
C TYR A 38 -3.64 7.88 -7.29
N ALA A 39 -3.75 6.93 -6.37
CA ALA A 39 -4.60 7.09 -5.20
C ALA A 39 -4.03 8.15 -4.24
N SER A 40 -4.91 8.96 -3.65
CA SER A 40 -4.47 9.92 -2.63
C SER A 40 -3.94 9.22 -1.37
N PRO A 41 -3.03 9.83 -0.59
CA PRO A 41 -2.56 9.27 0.67
C PRO A 41 -3.69 8.92 1.66
N ARG A 42 -4.79 9.69 1.63
CA ARG A 42 -5.97 9.45 2.49
C ARG A 42 -6.70 8.16 2.13
N VAL A 43 -6.73 7.80 0.85
CA VAL A 43 -7.32 6.53 0.38
C VAL A 43 -6.44 5.36 0.82
N MET A 44 -5.12 5.49 0.65
CA MET A 44 -4.16 4.46 1.08
C MET A 44 -4.18 4.24 2.59
N GLU A 45 -4.35 5.31 3.39
CA GLU A 45 -4.51 5.22 4.85
C GLU A 45 -5.73 4.39 5.25
N ALA A 46 -6.88 4.65 4.63
CA ALA A 46 -8.10 3.89 4.87
C ALA A 46 -7.95 2.42 4.46
N GLN A 47 -7.29 2.16 3.32
CA GLN A 47 -7.03 0.80 2.82
C GLN A 47 -6.13 -0.02 3.76
N GLY A 48 -5.14 0.62 4.38
CA GLY A 48 -4.25 0.00 5.38
C GLY A 48 -4.80 -0.07 6.81
N SER A 49 -6.09 0.22 7.00
CA SER A 49 -6.69 0.34 8.33
C SER A 49 -7.17 -1.00 8.92
N GLN A 50 -7.61 -0.98 10.18
CA GLN A 50 -8.18 -2.14 10.87
C GLN A 50 -9.47 -2.69 10.23
N LEU A 51 -10.05 -1.99 9.25
CA LEU A 51 -11.22 -2.48 8.53
C LEU A 51 -10.99 -3.85 7.88
N THR A 52 -9.74 -4.17 7.50
CA THR A 52 -9.38 -5.49 6.93
C THR A 52 -9.61 -6.66 7.89
N ASN A 53 -9.64 -6.42 9.20
CA ASN A 53 -9.84 -7.47 10.20
C ASN A 53 -11.32 -7.90 10.32
N LYS A 54 -12.25 -7.13 9.75
CA LYS A 54 -13.67 -7.28 10.03
C LYS A 54 -14.35 -8.19 9.01
N TYR A 55 -15.00 -9.24 9.52
CA TYR A 55 -16.02 -9.96 8.80
C TYR A 55 -17.37 -9.23 8.93
N ALA A 56 -18.03 -8.84 7.83
CA ALA A 56 -19.21 -7.97 7.85
C ALA A 56 -20.26 -8.43 6.82
N GLU A 57 -20.89 -9.58 7.08
CA GLU A 57 -22.03 -10.06 6.29
C GLU A 57 -23.32 -9.30 6.65
N GLY A 58 -24.21 -9.14 5.66
CA GLY A 58 -25.48 -8.42 5.80
C GLY A 58 -25.42 -6.96 5.32
N TYR A 59 -26.51 -6.23 5.53
CA TYR A 59 -26.64 -4.79 5.25
C TYR A 59 -27.29 -4.08 6.44
#